data_AF-A0A817IIB0-F1
#
_entry.id   AF-A0A817IIB0-F1
#
_cell.length_a   1.000
_cell.length_b   1.000
_cell.length_c   1.000
_cell.angle_alpha   90.00
_cell.angle_beta   90.00
_cell.angle_gamma   90.00
#
_symmetry.space_group_name_H-M   'P 1'
#
loop_
_entity.id
_entity.type
_entity.pdbx_description
1 polymer ?
#
loop_
_entity_poly.entity_id
_entity_poly.type
_entity_poly.pdbx_seq_one_letter_code
_entity_poly.pdbx_strand_id
1 'polypeptide(L)'
;MWFRTESGRQIKGNTITNLRKLAKPPEAIMIVLDMALILMKRRIDPIRIDYNLDEPFYVPSKTEILRLLNFSGLLSTLLTIHKIQSYHAINKEVIPIKDKVQKAENSLRKASRKLARAERELERTEIGLAKCQHDFDAAMQTKQTYQSDYDALLKRRDDANTLISGLTGEKIRWNEQNKVFEQSIEKLIGNTIIVTAFLSYCGPFNQDFRQRMINEWQKQIQQRTIPFSDNFDIIEQLNDEATIGEWNLQGLPNDDLSIQNGIIATSNYRYPLLIDPQLQGKSWIKNMERDNDILITTFNSKMFRQQLEDSISLGRPLLIEDVDEELDPILDHILEKHYVKIGLTLRVKVGDREVDVNHTFRLYITTKLANPTYSPEICARVSVIDFTVTQRGLEDQLLSLVIANERAELERERVTLARETTKNKRMLKELEENLLIKLTSIEGSVLDDPSLVEVLNANKRIATEVKEKVSIAEDTKMKISTAREEYRPVAVRGSIIYFLMSEIAVCIQICFFFN
;
A
#
# COMPACT_ATOMS: atom_id res chain seq x y z
N MET A 1 -54.64 97.32 41.95
CA MET A 1 -55.44 97.30 43.19
C MET A 1 -56.64 98.25 43.19
N TRP A 2 -56.78 99.20 42.26
CA TRP A 2 -57.76 100.31 42.37
C TRP A 2 -59.14 100.11 41.70
N PHE A 3 -59.44 98.94 41.13
CA PHE A 3 -60.77 98.59 40.59
C PHE A 3 -61.29 97.26 41.13
N ARG A 4 -61.23 97.09 42.45
CA ARG A 4 -61.98 96.06 43.17
C ARG A 4 -62.61 96.71 44.40
N THR A 5 -63.87 96.40 44.69
CA THR A 5 -64.35 96.44 46.07
C THR A 5 -63.86 95.17 46.77
N GLU A 6 -63.73 95.20 48.10
CA GLU A 6 -63.22 94.10 48.94
C GLU A 6 -63.96 92.74 48.79
N SER A 7 -65.02 92.66 47.99
CA SER A 7 -65.83 91.46 47.77
C SER A 7 -65.82 90.90 46.34
N GLY A 8 -64.90 91.33 45.46
CA GLY A 8 -64.74 90.71 44.14
C GLY A 8 -65.97 90.81 43.21
N ARG A 9 -66.91 91.72 43.50
CA ARG A 9 -68.09 91.97 42.66
C ARG A 9 -67.73 92.90 41.50
N GLN A 10 -68.23 92.56 40.30
CA GLN A 10 -68.14 93.38 39.10
C GLN A 10 -68.60 94.81 39.38
N ILE A 11 -67.89 95.79 38.82
CA ILE A 11 -68.28 97.21 38.83
C ILE A 11 -69.72 97.29 38.30
N LYS A 12 -70.68 97.65 39.16
CA LYS A 12 -72.08 97.79 38.76
C LYS A 12 -72.25 99.07 37.95
N GLY A 13 -73.09 99.04 36.91
CA GLY A 13 -73.34 100.19 36.03
C GLY A 13 -73.75 101.48 36.77
N ASN A 14 -74.39 101.35 37.94
CA ASN A 14 -74.77 102.50 38.77
C ASN A 14 -73.56 103.31 39.27
N THR A 15 -72.42 102.68 39.54
CA THR A 15 -71.20 103.38 40.01
C THR A 15 -70.59 104.24 38.91
N ILE A 16 -70.67 103.81 37.64
CA ILE A 16 -70.22 104.58 36.47
C ILE A 16 -71.20 105.72 36.14
N THR A 17 -72.49 105.51 36.39
CA THR A 17 -73.53 106.54 36.19
C THR A 17 -73.34 107.72 37.17
N ASN A 18 -72.90 107.44 38.40
CA ASN A 18 -72.54 108.48 39.37
C ASN A 18 -71.27 109.24 38.98
N LEU A 19 -70.28 108.56 38.38
CA LEU A 19 -69.07 109.22 37.85
C LEU A 19 -69.38 110.16 36.67
N ARG A 20 -70.38 109.85 35.83
CA ARG A 20 -70.83 110.73 34.74
C ARG A 20 -71.55 112.00 35.21
N LYS A 21 -72.13 112.01 36.42
CA LYS A 21 -72.85 113.17 36.97
C LYS A 21 -71.93 114.22 37.61
N LEU A 22 -70.66 113.89 37.84
CA LEU A 22 -69.67 114.84 38.35
C LEU A 22 -69.27 115.78 37.21
N ALA A 23 -69.75 117.02 37.24
CA ALA A 23 -69.35 118.05 36.27
C ALA A 23 -67.83 118.34 36.29
N LYS A 24 -67.14 117.99 37.40
CA LYS A 24 -65.68 117.95 37.54
C LYS A 24 -65.26 116.69 38.34
N PRO A 25 -64.79 115.62 37.69
CA PRO A 25 -64.29 114.44 38.40
C PRO A 25 -62.93 114.72 39.09
N PRO A 26 -62.61 114.06 40.23
CA PRO A 26 -61.33 114.22 40.92
C PRO A 26 -60.13 113.76 40.07
N GLU A 27 -58.99 114.45 40.18
CA GLU A 27 -57.82 114.22 39.33
C GLU A 27 -57.24 112.79 39.41
N ALA A 28 -57.31 112.12 40.58
CA ALA A 28 -56.88 110.73 40.71
C ALA A 28 -57.68 109.76 39.83
N ILE A 29 -58.99 109.99 39.68
CA ILE A 29 -59.85 109.17 38.81
C ILE A 29 -59.51 109.44 37.34
N MET A 30 -59.21 110.69 37.03
CA MET A 30 -58.83 111.12 35.69
C MET A 30 -57.54 110.44 35.23
N ILE A 31 -56.52 110.33 36.09
CA ILE A 31 -55.25 109.68 35.76
C ILE A 31 -55.40 108.17 35.51
N VAL A 32 -56.29 107.52 36.27
CA VAL A 32 -56.58 106.10 36.04
C VAL A 32 -57.32 105.89 34.72
N LEU A 33 -58.17 106.83 34.32
CA LEU A 33 -58.82 106.82 33.01
C LEU A 33 -57.82 107.10 31.87
N ASP A 34 -56.74 107.86 32.11
CA ASP A 34 -55.62 107.99 31.17
C ASP A 34 -54.91 106.65 30.93
N MET A 35 -54.69 105.82 31.96
CA MET A 35 -54.15 104.46 31.74
C MET A 35 -55.05 103.59 30.86
N ALA A 36 -56.37 103.73 31.01
CA ALA A 36 -57.32 103.05 30.12
C ALA A 36 -57.22 103.58 28.68
N LEU A 37 -57.02 104.88 28.47
CA LEU A 37 -56.75 105.47 27.15
C LEU A 37 -55.46 104.91 26.51
N ILE A 38 -54.38 104.77 27.29
CA ILE A 38 -53.09 104.20 26.81
C ILE A 38 -53.28 102.75 26.35
N LEU A 39 -53.90 101.91 27.18
CA LEU A 39 -54.14 100.50 26.84
C LEU A 39 -55.07 100.35 25.63
N MET A 40 -55.94 101.34 25.40
CA MET A 40 -56.79 101.43 24.20
C MET A 40 -56.09 102.08 22.99
N LYS A 41 -54.81 102.47 23.12
CA LYS A 41 -54.05 103.24 22.12
C LYS A 41 -54.78 104.51 21.63
N ARG A 42 -55.51 105.19 22.51
CA ARG A 42 -56.18 106.45 22.20
C ARG A 42 -55.28 107.64 22.52
N ARG A 43 -55.55 108.76 21.84
CA ARG A 43 -54.78 110.00 22.00
C ARG A 43 -55.03 110.58 23.39
N ILE A 44 -53.95 111.00 24.05
CA ILE A 44 -53.96 111.71 25.33
C ILE A 44 -53.32 113.06 25.08
N ASP A 45 -53.76 114.10 25.80
CA ASP A 45 -53.12 115.41 25.73
C ASP A 45 -51.63 115.31 26.12
N PRO A 46 -50.78 116.24 25.62
CA PRO A 46 -49.36 116.25 25.96
C PRO A 46 -49.17 116.31 27.47
N ILE A 47 -48.31 115.44 27.99
CA ILE A 47 -48.04 115.31 29.42
C ILE A 47 -47.50 116.65 29.94
N ARG A 48 -48.24 117.30 30.83
CA ARG A 48 -47.84 118.51 31.55
C ARG A 48 -47.80 118.19 33.03
N ILE A 49 -46.87 118.80 33.76
CA ILE A 49 -46.73 118.66 35.21
C ILE A 49 -47.14 120.00 35.82
N ASP A 50 -48.06 119.99 36.79
CA ASP A 50 -48.45 121.22 37.50
C ASP A 50 -47.51 121.41 38.70
N TYR A 51 -46.70 122.46 38.66
CA TYR A 51 -45.71 122.77 39.69
C TYR A 51 -46.26 123.67 40.80
N ASN A 52 -47.54 124.08 40.73
CA ASN A 52 -48.19 124.92 41.76
C ASN A 52 -48.83 124.10 42.90
N LEU A 53 -48.68 122.78 42.87
CA LEU A 53 -49.07 121.88 43.96
C LEU A 53 -47.82 121.55 44.80
N ASP A 54 -48.00 121.35 46.10
CA ASP A 54 -46.90 121.02 47.04
C ASP A 54 -46.05 119.83 46.58
N GLU A 55 -46.60 118.94 45.75
CA GLU A 55 -45.87 117.97 44.95
C GLU A 55 -46.23 118.10 43.45
N PRO A 56 -45.24 118.29 42.55
CA PRO A 56 -45.51 118.39 41.12
C PRO A 56 -46.10 117.08 40.59
N PHE A 57 -47.32 117.13 40.07
CA PHE A 57 -48.02 115.94 39.58
C PHE A 57 -48.53 116.11 38.15
N TYR A 58 -48.71 114.99 37.45
CA TYR A 58 -49.15 114.99 36.06
C TYR A 58 -50.57 115.53 35.94
N VAL A 59 -50.74 116.54 35.10
CA VAL A 59 -52.03 117.13 34.78
C VAL A 59 -52.78 116.13 33.89
N PRO A 60 -53.93 115.60 34.36
CA PRO A 60 -54.69 114.65 33.56
C PRO A 60 -55.24 115.30 32.29
N SER A 61 -55.42 114.50 31.23
CA SER A 61 -55.99 114.97 29.96
C SER A 61 -57.48 115.23 30.09
N LYS A 62 -57.84 116.40 30.64
CA LYS A 62 -59.21 116.71 31.06
C LYS A 62 -60.21 116.59 29.91
N THR A 63 -59.81 117.01 28.71
CA THR A 63 -60.62 116.96 27.49
C THR A 63 -60.93 115.54 27.05
N GLU A 64 -59.92 114.67 26.98
CA GLU A 64 -60.11 113.33 26.40
C GLU A 64 -60.68 112.34 27.40
N ILE A 65 -60.48 112.60 28.70
CA ILE A 65 -61.13 111.85 29.78
C ILE A 65 -62.63 112.15 29.84
N LEU A 66 -63.05 113.41 29.63
CA LEU A 66 -64.47 113.76 29.51
C LEU A 66 -65.12 113.07 28.31
N ARG A 67 -64.40 112.95 27.19
CA ARG A 67 -64.86 112.14 26.03
C ARG A 67 -64.95 110.66 26.37
N LEU A 68 -64.00 110.11 27.14
CA LEU A 68 -64.02 108.73 27.58
C LEU A 68 -65.15 108.45 28.58
N LEU A 69 -65.48 109.39 29.46
CA LEU A 69 -66.62 109.28 30.39
C LEU A 69 -67.96 109.23 29.65
N ASN A 70 -68.08 109.96 28.53
CA ASN A 70 -69.25 109.94 27.65
C ASN A 70 -69.26 108.77 26.65
N PHE A 71 -68.19 107.96 26.59
CA PHE A 71 -68.14 106.78 25.73
C PHE A 71 -69.04 105.67 26.31
N SER A 72 -70.00 105.21 25.49
CA SER A 72 -70.99 104.20 25.89
C SER A 72 -70.37 102.84 26.28
N GLY A 73 -69.15 102.53 25.80
CA GLY A 73 -68.46 101.27 26.01
C GLY A 73 -67.50 101.18 27.21
N LEU A 74 -67.44 102.20 28.09
CA LEU A 74 -66.46 102.30 29.19
C LEU A 74 -66.43 101.07 30.14
N LEU A 75 -67.59 100.45 30.40
CA LEU A 75 -67.67 99.30 31.31
C LEU A 75 -67.06 98.03 30.70
N SER A 76 -67.20 97.85 29.37
CA SER A 76 -66.63 96.71 28.64
C SER A 76 -65.11 96.78 28.57
N THR A 77 -64.55 97.97 28.38
CA THR A 77 -63.11 98.18 28.24
C THR A 77 -62.38 97.89 29.55
N LEU A 78 -62.92 98.34 30.68
CA LEU A 78 -62.36 98.04 32.01
C LEU A 78 -62.40 96.53 32.35
N LEU A 79 -63.45 95.82 31.95
CA LEU A 79 -63.54 94.36 32.13
C LEU A 79 -62.57 93.58 31.22
N THR A 80 -62.26 94.11 30.03
CA THR A 80 -61.34 93.48 29.07
C THR A 80 -59.90 93.55 29.58
N ILE A 81 -59.52 94.64 30.23
CA ILE A 81 -58.20 94.82 30.86
C ILE A 81 -57.95 93.76 31.95
N HIS A 82 -58.98 93.39 32.72
CA HIS A 82 -58.85 92.34 33.73
C HIS A 82 -58.57 90.96 33.11
N LYS A 83 -59.23 90.60 32.01
CA LYS A 83 -59.04 89.31 31.31
C LYS A 83 -57.65 89.19 30.68
N ILE A 84 -57.11 90.29 30.13
CA ILE A 84 -55.76 90.33 29.55
C ILE A 84 -54.69 90.05 30.61
N GLN A 85 -54.88 90.54 31.83
CA GLN A 85 -53.98 90.28 32.96
C GLN A 85 -53.98 88.80 33.36
N SER A 86 -55.14 88.14 33.39
CA SER A 86 -55.25 86.71 33.71
C SER A 86 -54.59 85.82 32.65
N TYR A 87 -54.76 86.15 31.37
CA TYR A 87 -54.17 85.42 30.26
C TYR A 87 -52.63 85.53 30.24
N HIS A 88 -52.09 86.70 30.56
CA HIS A 88 -50.63 86.91 30.66
C HIS A 88 -49.97 86.05 31.76
N ALA A 89 -50.65 85.86 32.90
CA ALA A 89 -50.12 85.06 34.01
C ALA A 89 -49.96 83.58 33.63
N ILE A 90 -50.97 82.98 32.99
CA ILE A 90 -50.95 81.57 32.56
C ILE A 90 -49.95 81.36 31.41
N ASN A 91 -49.88 82.30 30.47
CA ASN A 91 -48.97 82.18 29.32
C ASN A 91 -47.49 82.25 29.75
N LYS A 92 -47.17 82.94 30.86
CA LYS A 92 -45.82 83.01 31.42
C LYS A 92 -45.30 81.63 31.89
N GLU A 93 -46.18 80.74 32.31
CA GLU A 93 -45.81 79.39 32.79
C GLU A 93 -45.83 78.33 31.67
N VAL A 94 -46.74 78.46 30.69
CA VAL A 94 -46.93 77.44 29.63
C VAL A 94 -45.91 77.56 28.49
N ILE A 95 -45.49 78.78 28.13
CA ILE A 95 -44.48 79.01 27.09
C ILE A 95 -43.17 78.24 27.36
N PRO A 96 -42.55 78.31 28.55
CA PRO A 96 -41.30 77.60 28.80
C PRO A 96 -41.46 76.07 28.80
N ILE A 97 -42.65 75.53 29.11
CA ILE A 97 -42.92 74.08 29.06
C ILE A 97 -43.07 73.63 27.60
N LYS A 98 -43.81 74.38 26.78
CA LYS A 98 -43.91 74.11 25.32
C LYS A 98 -42.55 74.18 24.65
N ASP A 99 -41.73 75.16 24.99
CA ASP A 99 -40.36 75.28 24.47
C ASP A 99 -39.47 74.10 24.92
N LYS A 100 -39.61 73.61 26.15
CA LYS A 100 -38.89 72.42 26.64
C LYS A 100 -39.31 71.15 25.91
N VAL A 101 -40.61 70.93 25.72
CA VAL A 101 -41.14 69.77 24.96
C VAL A 101 -40.65 69.83 23.52
N GLN A 102 -40.74 70.99 22.87
CA GLN A 102 -40.30 71.14 21.48
C GLN A 102 -38.79 70.98 21.32
N LYS A 103 -37.99 71.41 22.30
CA LYS A 103 -36.54 71.13 22.33
C LYS A 103 -36.25 69.63 22.51
N ALA A 104 -36.97 68.95 23.41
CA ALA A 104 -36.81 67.51 23.64
C ALA A 104 -37.23 66.69 22.41
N GLU A 105 -38.36 67.01 21.77
CA GLU A 105 -38.83 66.39 20.52
C GLU A 105 -37.85 66.61 19.37
N ASN A 106 -37.29 67.82 19.24
CA ASN A 106 -36.26 68.09 18.22
C ASN A 106 -34.96 67.33 18.49
N SER A 107 -34.54 67.20 19.76
CA SER A 107 -33.39 66.38 20.13
C SER A 107 -33.64 64.89 19.88
N LEU A 108 -34.81 64.37 20.25
CA LEU A 108 -35.23 62.99 19.98
C LEU A 108 -35.21 62.74 18.47
N ARG A 109 -35.83 63.60 17.67
CA ARG A 109 -35.85 63.49 16.21
C ARG A 109 -34.45 63.52 15.59
N LYS A 110 -33.53 64.34 16.13
CA LYS A 110 -32.12 64.34 15.70
C LYS A 110 -31.41 63.03 16.09
N ALA A 111 -31.63 62.52 17.30
CA ALA A 111 -31.06 61.27 17.78
C ALA A 111 -31.59 60.06 17.00
N SER A 112 -32.90 59.96 16.78
CA SER A 112 -33.53 58.90 15.97
C SER A 112 -33.04 58.89 14.53
N ARG A 113 -32.82 60.08 13.93
CA ARG A 113 -32.21 60.17 12.59
C ARG A 113 -30.76 59.70 12.56
N LYS A 114 -29.98 59.98 13.60
CA LYS A 114 -28.60 59.48 13.72
C LYS A 114 -28.58 57.97 13.93
N LEU A 115 -29.45 57.45 14.80
CA LEU A 115 -29.62 56.01 15.04
C LEU A 115 -29.98 55.28 13.74
N ALA A 116 -31.03 55.73 13.04
CA ALA A 116 -31.46 55.12 11.77
C ALA A 116 -30.43 55.22 10.64
N ARG A 117 -29.46 56.14 10.74
CA ARG A 117 -28.35 56.26 9.78
C ARG A 117 -27.21 55.29 10.16
N ALA A 118 -26.89 55.20 11.44
CA ALA A 118 -25.91 54.25 11.97
C ALA A 118 -26.36 52.80 11.80
N GLU A 119 -27.64 52.49 12.04
CA GLU A 119 -28.22 51.16 11.80
C GLU A 119 -28.13 50.75 10.32
N ARG A 120 -28.41 51.69 9.39
CA ARG A 120 -28.25 51.44 7.95
C ARG A 120 -26.80 51.25 7.52
N GLU A 121 -25.87 51.96 8.15
CA GLU A 121 -24.43 51.77 7.91
C GLU A 121 -23.97 50.42 8.46
N LEU A 122 -24.42 50.04 9.66
CA LEU A 122 -24.16 48.73 10.27
C LEU A 122 -24.65 47.59 9.37
N GLU A 123 -25.92 47.63 8.95
CA GLU A 123 -26.52 46.62 8.07
C GLU A 123 -25.75 46.49 6.74
N ARG A 124 -25.35 47.62 6.13
CA ARG A 124 -24.50 47.61 4.93
C ARG A 124 -23.15 46.95 5.17
N THR A 125 -22.51 47.27 6.29
CA THR A 125 -21.20 46.69 6.64
C THR A 125 -21.33 45.21 6.99
N GLU A 126 -22.40 44.77 7.65
CA GLU A 126 -22.67 43.37 7.98
C GLU A 126 -22.93 42.54 6.72
N ILE A 127 -23.71 43.04 5.77
CA ILE A 127 -23.91 42.40 4.47
C ILE A 127 -22.58 42.30 3.70
N GLY A 128 -21.78 43.37 3.71
CA GLY A 128 -20.46 43.39 3.10
C GLY A 128 -19.49 42.39 3.74
N LEU A 129 -19.49 42.31 5.08
CA LEU A 129 -18.69 41.39 5.86
C LEU A 129 -19.11 39.94 5.58
N ALA A 130 -20.41 39.65 5.57
CA ALA A 130 -20.94 38.32 5.28
C ALA A 130 -20.56 37.86 3.87
N LYS A 131 -20.60 38.75 2.88
CA LYS A 131 -20.16 38.45 1.52
C LYS A 131 -18.65 38.19 1.48
N CYS A 132 -17.83 39.04 2.10
CA CYS A 132 -16.38 38.81 2.18
C CYS A 132 -16.06 37.50 2.90
N GLN A 133 -16.78 37.16 3.97
CA GLN A 133 -16.58 35.92 4.71
C GLN A 133 -16.92 34.70 3.85
N HIS A 134 -18.05 34.73 3.14
CA HIS A 134 -18.43 33.69 2.19
C HIS A 134 -17.38 33.51 1.07
N ASP A 135 -16.94 34.60 0.46
CA ASP A 135 -15.93 34.56 -0.61
C ASP A 135 -14.57 34.07 -0.09
N PHE A 136 -14.21 34.45 1.14
CA PHE A 136 -13.01 33.96 1.84
C PHE A 136 -13.09 32.46 2.13
N ASP A 137 -14.21 31.98 2.67
CA ASP A 137 -14.41 30.56 2.99
C ASP A 137 -14.41 29.71 1.71
N ALA A 138 -15.05 30.18 0.63
CA ALA A 138 -15.03 29.53 -0.68
C ALA A 138 -13.60 29.48 -1.28
N ALA A 139 -12.84 30.57 -1.20
CA ALA A 139 -11.46 30.62 -1.65
C ALA A 139 -10.56 29.71 -0.80
N MET A 140 -10.78 29.63 0.52
CA MET A 140 -10.05 28.73 1.42
C MET A 140 -10.36 27.26 1.14
N GLN A 141 -11.62 26.90 0.89
CA GLN A 141 -11.96 25.54 0.44
C GLN A 141 -11.25 25.18 -0.85
N THR A 142 -11.31 26.08 -1.85
CA THR A 142 -10.65 25.87 -3.15
C THR A 142 -9.13 25.74 -3.01
N LYS A 143 -8.51 26.56 -2.15
CA LYS A 143 -7.08 26.42 -1.83
C LYS A 143 -6.79 25.06 -1.21
N GLN A 144 -7.63 24.60 -0.28
CA GLN A 144 -7.41 23.34 0.42
C GLN A 144 -7.59 22.12 -0.50
N THR A 145 -8.55 22.16 -1.44
CA THR A 145 -8.68 21.13 -2.47
C THR A 145 -7.45 21.08 -3.36
N TYR A 146 -6.97 22.23 -3.85
CA TYR A 146 -5.75 22.27 -4.66
C TYR A 146 -4.50 21.80 -3.90
N GLN A 147 -4.41 22.12 -2.60
CA GLN A 147 -3.33 21.63 -1.75
C GLN A 147 -3.37 20.10 -1.64
N SER A 148 -4.55 19.53 -1.38
CA SER A 148 -4.75 18.08 -1.32
C SER A 148 -4.44 17.39 -2.64
N ASP A 149 -4.89 17.97 -3.76
CA ASP A 149 -4.62 17.43 -5.10
C ASP A 149 -3.12 17.48 -5.45
N TYR A 150 -2.45 18.57 -5.07
CA TYR A 150 -1.01 18.71 -5.23
C TYR A 150 -0.24 17.65 -4.43
N ASP A 151 -0.58 17.46 -3.15
CA ASP A 151 0.06 16.46 -2.30
C ASP A 151 -0.19 15.03 -2.83
N ALA A 152 -1.39 14.74 -3.33
CA ALA A 152 -1.72 13.46 -3.96
C ALA A 152 -0.92 13.23 -5.25
N LEU A 153 -0.77 14.25 -6.10
CA LEU A 153 0.04 14.19 -7.33
C LEU A 153 1.52 14.00 -7.02
N LEU A 154 2.03 14.69 -5.99
CA LEU A 154 3.43 14.59 -5.58
C LEU A 154 3.74 13.19 -5.06
N LYS A 155 2.86 12.62 -4.23
CA LYS A 155 2.96 11.22 -3.79
C LYS A 155 2.93 10.27 -4.99
N ARG A 156 1.98 10.43 -5.91
CA ARG A 156 1.87 9.58 -7.11
C ARG A 156 3.13 9.64 -7.98
N ARG A 157 3.75 10.82 -8.11
CA ARG A 157 5.01 11.01 -8.83
C ARG A 157 6.16 10.26 -8.15
N ASP A 158 6.26 10.36 -6.82
CA ASP A 158 7.35 9.76 -6.05
C ASP A 158 7.22 8.22 -6.04
N ASP A 159 6.00 7.70 -5.93
CA ASP A 159 5.70 6.27 -6.07
C ASP A 159 6.07 5.76 -7.47
N ALA A 160 5.74 6.53 -8.53
CA ALA A 160 6.11 6.20 -9.90
C ALA A 160 7.62 6.19 -10.13
N ASN A 161 8.34 7.18 -9.61
CA ASN A 161 9.79 7.24 -9.71
C ASN A 161 10.46 6.06 -8.98
N THR A 162 9.93 5.69 -7.81
CA THR A 162 10.41 4.54 -7.03
C THR A 162 10.19 3.25 -7.79
N LEU A 163 9.01 3.07 -8.39
CA LEU A 163 8.67 1.88 -9.17
C LEU A 163 9.53 1.76 -10.44
N ILE A 164 9.73 2.86 -11.16
CA ILE A 164 10.62 2.90 -12.34
C ILE A 164 12.06 2.55 -11.93
N SER A 165 12.60 3.18 -10.89
CA SER A 165 13.95 2.89 -10.40
C SER A 165 14.10 1.43 -9.90
N GLY A 166 13.05 0.92 -9.26
CA GLY A 166 12.94 -0.47 -8.82
C GLY A 166 13.06 -1.46 -9.98
N LEU A 167 12.25 -1.25 -11.03
CA LEU A 167 12.10 -2.15 -12.17
C LEU A 167 13.09 -1.92 -13.31
N THR A 168 13.81 -0.80 -13.35
CA THR A 168 14.75 -0.52 -14.46
C THR A 168 15.86 -1.57 -14.53
N GLY A 169 16.37 -2.03 -13.39
CA GLY A 169 17.35 -3.11 -13.33
C GLY A 169 16.78 -4.44 -13.88
N GLU A 170 15.56 -4.79 -13.47
CA GLU A 170 14.86 -5.98 -13.97
C GLU A 170 14.59 -5.90 -15.47
N LYS A 171 14.19 -4.73 -15.98
CA LYS A 171 13.99 -4.52 -17.42
C LYS A 171 15.27 -4.78 -18.22
N ILE A 172 16.43 -4.33 -17.75
CA ILE A 172 17.71 -4.57 -18.43
C ILE A 172 18.02 -6.07 -18.41
N ARG A 173 17.93 -6.70 -17.23
CA ARG A 173 18.16 -8.13 -17.04
C ARG A 173 17.26 -9.00 -17.92
N TRP A 174 15.95 -8.72 -17.95
CA TRP A 174 15.00 -9.44 -18.78
C TRP A 174 15.25 -9.23 -20.27
N ASN A 175 15.69 -8.04 -20.70
CA ASN A 175 16.07 -7.83 -22.09
C ASN A 175 17.32 -8.62 -22.49
N GLU A 176 18.31 -8.73 -21.60
CA GLU A 176 19.49 -9.57 -21.80
C GLU A 176 19.11 -11.06 -21.85
N GLN A 177 18.31 -11.52 -20.89
CA GLN A 177 17.78 -12.88 -20.86
C GLN A 177 16.95 -13.20 -22.10
N ASN A 178 16.11 -12.26 -22.58
CA ASN A 178 15.32 -12.45 -23.79
C ASN A 178 16.20 -12.66 -25.03
N LYS A 179 17.29 -11.90 -25.17
CA LYS A 179 18.27 -12.11 -26.26
C LYS A 179 18.93 -13.48 -26.18
N VAL A 180 19.26 -13.94 -24.97
CA VAL A 180 19.81 -15.29 -24.74
C VAL A 180 18.77 -16.37 -25.07
N PHE A 181 17.50 -16.14 -24.71
CA PHE A 181 16.40 -17.05 -25.05
C PHE A 181 16.16 -17.14 -26.55
N GLU A 182 16.18 -16.03 -27.29
CA GLU A 182 16.06 -16.03 -28.75
C GLU A 182 17.15 -16.91 -29.39
N GLN A 183 18.41 -16.75 -28.97
CA GLN A 183 19.51 -17.60 -29.43
C GLN A 183 19.34 -19.07 -29.01
N SER A 184 18.78 -19.31 -27.83
CA SER A 184 18.55 -20.66 -27.31
C SER A 184 17.44 -21.36 -28.08
N ILE A 185 16.41 -20.64 -28.53
CA ILE A 185 15.30 -21.18 -29.35
C ILE A 185 15.84 -21.68 -30.70
N GLU A 186 16.72 -20.94 -31.35
CA GLU A 186 17.32 -21.35 -32.62
C GLU A 186 18.14 -22.64 -32.47
N LYS A 187 18.86 -22.78 -31.35
CA LYS A 187 19.73 -23.93 -31.04
C LYS A 187 18.99 -25.09 -30.35
N LEU A 188 17.73 -24.91 -29.99
CA LEU A 188 16.95 -25.85 -29.18
C LEU A 188 16.86 -27.22 -29.85
N ILE A 189 16.61 -27.27 -31.16
CA ILE A 189 16.42 -28.52 -31.90
C ILE A 189 17.66 -29.41 -31.79
N GLY A 190 18.86 -28.87 -32.04
CA GLY A 190 20.11 -29.62 -31.93
C GLY A 190 20.38 -30.08 -30.49
N ASN A 191 20.17 -29.18 -29.52
CA ASN A 191 20.36 -29.48 -28.11
C ASN A 191 19.41 -30.60 -27.63
N THR A 192 18.13 -30.54 -27.99
CA THR A 192 17.13 -31.55 -27.64
C THR A 192 17.47 -32.92 -28.21
N ILE A 193 18.02 -33.00 -29.43
CA ILE A 193 18.45 -34.28 -30.03
C ILE A 193 19.54 -34.93 -29.16
N ILE A 194 20.56 -34.16 -28.76
CA ILE A 194 21.66 -34.69 -27.94
C ILE A 194 21.16 -35.10 -26.55
N VAL A 195 20.36 -34.24 -25.91
CA VAL A 195 19.75 -34.54 -24.60
C VAL A 195 18.90 -35.82 -24.66
N THR A 196 18.05 -35.96 -25.67
CA THR A 196 17.16 -37.11 -25.81
C THR A 196 17.94 -38.39 -26.06
N ALA A 197 18.98 -38.32 -26.90
CA ALA A 197 19.88 -39.44 -27.14
C ALA A 197 20.63 -39.84 -25.85
N PHE A 198 21.10 -38.87 -25.08
CA PHE A 198 21.74 -39.10 -23.79
C PHE A 198 20.81 -39.82 -22.80
N LEU A 199 19.61 -39.27 -22.56
CA LEU A 199 18.63 -39.86 -21.63
C LEU A 199 18.18 -41.26 -22.07
N SER A 200 18.19 -41.55 -23.37
CA SER A 200 17.72 -42.82 -23.92
C SER A 200 18.79 -43.92 -23.92
N TYR A 201 20.05 -43.57 -24.18
CA TYR A 201 21.09 -44.56 -24.51
C TYR A 201 22.28 -44.56 -23.57
N CYS A 202 22.58 -43.46 -22.86
CA CYS A 202 23.83 -43.36 -22.10
C CYS A 202 23.80 -44.09 -20.75
N GLY A 203 22.62 -44.39 -20.19
CA GLY A 203 22.45 -44.97 -18.86
C GLY A 203 23.38 -46.15 -18.53
N PRO A 204 23.46 -47.20 -19.37
CA PRO A 204 24.26 -48.39 -19.06
C PRO A 204 25.78 -48.23 -19.23
N PHE A 205 26.25 -47.08 -19.73
CA PHE A 205 27.65 -46.90 -20.11
C PHE A 205 28.43 -46.03 -19.12
N ASN A 206 29.73 -46.29 -19.04
CA ASN A 206 30.67 -45.49 -18.26
C ASN A 206 30.94 -44.10 -18.88
N GLN A 207 31.63 -43.23 -18.12
CA GLN A 207 31.88 -41.84 -18.50
C GLN A 207 32.61 -41.70 -19.85
N ASP A 208 33.66 -42.49 -20.07
CA ASP A 208 34.46 -42.44 -21.29
C ASP A 208 33.64 -42.78 -22.54
N PHE A 209 32.81 -43.81 -22.45
CA PHE A 209 31.96 -44.22 -23.55
C PHE A 209 30.85 -43.21 -23.82
N ARG A 210 30.23 -42.65 -22.76
CA ARG A 210 29.26 -41.55 -22.89
C ARG A 210 29.87 -40.36 -23.63
N GLN A 211 31.08 -39.94 -23.25
CA GLN A 211 31.75 -38.84 -23.91
C GLN A 211 32.02 -39.11 -25.40
N ARG A 212 32.42 -40.34 -25.75
CA ARG A 212 32.61 -40.73 -27.15
C ARG A 212 31.29 -40.67 -27.94
N MET A 213 30.19 -41.17 -27.37
CA MET A 213 28.87 -41.09 -28.00
C MET A 213 28.43 -39.66 -28.23
N ILE A 214 28.53 -38.81 -27.20
CA ILE A 214 28.16 -37.39 -27.27
C ILE A 214 28.99 -36.65 -28.33
N ASN A 215 30.31 -36.86 -28.34
CA ASN A 215 31.19 -36.24 -29.33
C ASN A 215 30.84 -36.66 -30.77
N GLU A 216 30.51 -37.94 -30.98
CA GLU A 216 30.11 -38.41 -32.31
C GLU A 216 28.73 -37.83 -32.70
N TRP A 217 27.76 -37.77 -31.78
CA TRP A 217 26.47 -37.14 -32.06
C TRP A 217 26.61 -35.66 -32.40
N GLN A 218 27.43 -34.91 -31.66
CA GLN A 218 27.75 -33.52 -31.97
C GLN A 218 28.37 -33.37 -33.36
N LYS A 219 29.32 -34.24 -33.72
CA LYS A 219 29.92 -34.25 -35.06
C LYS A 219 28.88 -34.52 -36.17
N GLN A 220 27.94 -35.43 -35.94
CA GLN A 220 26.86 -35.73 -36.90
C GLN A 220 25.88 -34.55 -37.05
N ILE A 221 25.58 -33.84 -35.96
CA ILE A 221 24.73 -32.64 -35.96
C ILE A 221 25.43 -31.50 -36.72
N GLN A 222 26.72 -31.30 -36.48
CA GLN A 222 27.56 -30.33 -37.20
C GLN A 222 27.59 -30.62 -38.71
N GLN A 223 27.81 -31.87 -39.12
CA GLN A 223 27.81 -32.28 -40.52
C GLN A 223 26.47 -32.00 -41.23
N ARG A 224 25.37 -32.06 -40.49
CA ARG A 224 24.01 -31.79 -41.00
C ARG A 224 23.62 -30.33 -40.89
N THR A 225 24.53 -29.45 -40.47
CA THR A 225 24.30 -28.01 -40.30
C THR A 225 23.09 -27.69 -39.40
N ILE A 226 22.82 -28.55 -38.41
CA ILE A 226 21.77 -28.32 -37.43
C ILE A 226 22.32 -27.37 -36.35
N PRO A 227 21.65 -26.25 -36.03
CA PRO A 227 22.09 -25.36 -34.96
C PRO A 227 22.07 -26.06 -33.60
N PHE A 228 23.18 -25.95 -32.86
CA PHE A 228 23.32 -26.43 -31.48
C PHE A 228 24.30 -25.51 -30.73
N SER A 229 24.38 -25.64 -29.41
CA SER A 229 25.28 -24.82 -28.58
C SER A 229 26.74 -25.25 -28.72
N ASP A 230 27.66 -24.29 -28.93
CA ASP A 230 29.10 -24.56 -29.12
C ASP A 230 29.76 -25.19 -27.87
N ASN A 231 29.35 -24.75 -26.68
CA ASN A 231 29.76 -25.30 -25.38
C ASN A 231 28.58 -26.04 -24.74
N PHE A 232 28.19 -27.16 -25.32
CA PHE A 232 27.06 -27.94 -24.82
C PHE A 232 27.49 -28.83 -23.63
N ASP A 233 27.10 -28.42 -22.43
CA ASP A 233 27.16 -29.25 -21.23
C ASP A 233 25.78 -29.83 -20.90
N ILE A 234 25.69 -31.16 -20.86
CA ILE A 234 24.44 -31.88 -20.54
C ILE A 234 23.96 -31.57 -19.14
N ILE A 235 24.89 -31.42 -18.19
CA ILE A 235 24.57 -31.25 -16.77
C ILE A 235 23.87 -29.89 -16.57
N GLU A 236 24.44 -28.81 -17.12
CA GLU A 236 23.87 -27.46 -17.04
C GLU A 236 22.56 -27.32 -17.81
N GLN A 237 22.37 -28.08 -18.90
CA GLN A 237 21.15 -28.00 -19.71
C GLN A 237 19.94 -28.70 -19.06
N LEU A 238 20.18 -29.78 -18.32
CA LEU A 238 19.11 -30.59 -17.75
C LEU A 238 18.77 -30.24 -16.31
N ASN A 239 19.74 -29.72 -15.55
CA ASN A 239 19.57 -29.43 -14.14
C ASN A 239 20.18 -28.09 -13.75
N ASP A 240 19.61 -27.51 -12.70
CA ASP A 240 20.19 -26.37 -12.03
C ASP A 240 21.13 -26.80 -10.89
N GLU A 241 22.11 -25.95 -10.59
CA GLU A 241 23.08 -26.19 -9.52
C GLU A 241 22.44 -26.43 -8.15
N ALA A 242 21.24 -25.88 -7.90
CA ALA A 242 20.53 -26.08 -6.65
C ALA A 242 20.00 -27.51 -6.50
N THR A 243 19.53 -28.14 -7.59
CA THR A 243 19.11 -29.55 -7.58
C THR A 243 20.30 -30.48 -7.40
N ILE A 244 21.41 -30.21 -8.10
CA ILE A 244 22.66 -30.98 -7.95
C ILE A 244 23.18 -30.85 -6.51
N GLY A 245 23.15 -29.64 -5.93
CA GLY A 245 23.51 -29.38 -4.54
C GLY A 245 22.67 -30.19 -3.54
N GLU A 246 21.37 -30.34 -3.79
CA GLU A 246 20.49 -31.17 -2.97
C GLU A 246 20.85 -32.66 -3.06
N TRP A 247 21.08 -33.17 -4.28
CA TRP A 247 21.49 -34.56 -4.45
C TRP A 247 22.81 -34.87 -3.74
N ASN A 248 23.76 -33.92 -3.79
CA ASN A 248 25.02 -34.03 -3.06
C ASN A 248 24.82 -34.09 -1.54
N LEU A 249 23.87 -33.31 -0.99
CA LEU A 249 23.50 -33.37 0.42
C LEU A 249 22.79 -34.70 0.78
N GLN A 250 22.12 -35.32 -0.18
CA GLN A 250 21.42 -36.60 -0.04
C GLN A 250 22.34 -37.82 -0.25
N GLY A 251 23.62 -37.60 -0.57
CA GLY A 251 24.66 -38.65 -0.67
C GLY A 251 25.04 -39.06 -2.09
N LEU A 252 24.56 -38.37 -3.12
CA LEU A 252 25.10 -38.51 -4.47
C LEU A 252 26.51 -37.89 -4.52
N PRO A 253 27.50 -38.53 -5.15
CA PRO A 253 28.81 -37.92 -5.36
C PRO A 253 28.74 -36.77 -6.35
N ASN A 254 29.74 -35.90 -6.26
CA ASN A 254 29.86 -34.73 -7.10
C ASN A 254 30.66 -34.99 -8.39
N ASP A 255 30.86 -36.24 -8.79
CA ASP A 255 31.48 -36.59 -10.07
C ASP A 255 30.47 -36.58 -11.21
N ASP A 256 30.93 -36.27 -12.42
CA ASP A 256 30.05 -36.10 -13.59
C ASP A 256 29.20 -37.35 -13.88
N LEU A 257 29.75 -38.57 -13.70
CA LEU A 257 28.99 -39.80 -13.96
C LEU A 257 27.83 -39.94 -12.98
N SER A 258 28.09 -39.72 -11.69
CA SER A 258 27.07 -39.74 -10.64
C SER A 258 25.96 -38.71 -10.88
N ILE A 259 26.32 -37.48 -11.23
CA ILE A 259 25.35 -36.41 -11.55
C ILE A 259 24.52 -36.79 -12.78
N GLN A 260 25.17 -37.28 -13.83
CA GLN A 260 24.51 -37.79 -15.04
C GLN A 260 23.56 -38.97 -14.74
N ASN A 261 23.96 -39.88 -13.85
CA ASN A 261 23.11 -40.98 -13.41
C ASN A 261 21.89 -40.46 -12.63
N GLY A 262 22.08 -39.44 -11.78
CA GLY A 262 20.99 -38.77 -11.08
C GLY A 262 19.98 -38.13 -12.04
N ILE A 263 20.47 -37.50 -13.12
CA ILE A 263 19.64 -36.95 -14.20
C ILE A 263 18.78 -38.04 -14.84
N ILE A 264 19.39 -39.17 -15.26
CA ILE A 264 18.65 -40.24 -15.93
C ILE A 264 17.67 -40.91 -14.95
N ALA A 265 18.06 -41.11 -13.69
CA ALA A 265 17.23 -41.73 -12.68
C ALA A 265 15.99 -40.89 -12.30
N THR A 266 16.10 -39.56 -12.36
CA THR A 266 14.98 -38.66 -12.05
C THR A 266 14.12 -38.33 -13.28
N SER A 267 14.63 -38.60 -14.48
CA SER A 267 13.89 -38.43 -15.74
C SER A 267 12.68 -39.38 -15.81
N ASN A 268 11.47 -38.82 -15.82
CA ASN A 268 10.20 -39.56 -15.61
C ASN A 268 9.73 -40.39 -16.84
N TYR A 269 10.61 -40.65 -17.83
CA TYR A 269 10.21 -41.29 -19.08
C TYR A 269 10.04 -42.81 -18.92
N ARG A 270 11.04 -43.50 -18.38
CA ARG A 270 11.01 -44.91 -17.99
C ARG A 270 11.48 -45.04 -16.55
N TYR A 271 11.04 -46.09 -15.86
CA TYR A 271 11.50 -46.34 -14.49
C TYR A 271 12.97 -46.77 -14.49
N PRO A 272 13.80 -46.21 -13.60
CA PRO A 272 15.22 -46.55 -13.53
C PRO A 272 15.46 -47.91 -12.86
N LEU A 273 16.35 -48.69 -13.48
CA LEU A 273 16.97 -49.87 -12.92
C LEU A 273 18.45 -49.55 -12.68
N LEU A 274 18.85 -49.45 -11.41
CA LEU A 274 20.21 -49.15 -11.03
C LEU A 274 21.03 -50.43 -10.83
N ILE A 275 22.13 -50.55 -11.56
CA ILE A 275 23.17 -51.53 -11.32
C ILE A 275 24.08 -50.96 -10.23
N ASP A 276 23.85 -51.38 -8.98
CA ASP A 276 24.42 -50.75 -7.79
C ASP A 276 25.03 -51.78 -6.82
N PRO A 277 26.16 -52.41 -7.18
CA PRO A 277 26.79 -53.42 -6.33
C PRO A 277 27.28 -52.87 -4.98
N GLN A 278 27.56 -51.56 -4.90
CA GLN A 278 28.01 -50.88 -3.68
C GLN A 278 26.87 -50.24 -2.85
N LEU A 279 25.60 -50.37 -3.27
CA LEU A 279 24.41 -49.85 -2.58
C LEU A 279 24.37 -48.32 -2.41
N GLN A 280 25.10 -47.60 -3.25
CA GLN A 280 25.17 -46.16 -3.23
C GLN A 280 23.88 -45.52 -3.76
N GLY A 281 23.44 -45.92 -4.94
CA GLY A 281 22.22 -45.43 -5.56
C GLY A 281 21.00 -45.72 -4.68
N LYS A 282 20.96 -46.90 -4.06
CA LYS A 282 19.95 -47.26 -3.05
C LYS A 282 19.93 -46.29 -1.86
N SER A 283 21.10 -45.99 -1.28
CA SER A 283 21.19 -45.04 -0.15
C SER A 283 20.73 -43.64 -0.55
N TRP A 284 21.16 -43.18 -1.73
CA TRP A 284 20.77 -41.89 -2.27
C TRP A 284 19.26 -41.78 -2.51
N ILE A 285 18.63 -42.75 -3.19
CA ILE A 285 17.17 -42.74 -3.44
C ILE A 285 16.38 -42.71 -2.13
N LYS A 286 16.80 -43.48 -1.12
CA LYS A 286 16.15 -43.48 0.21
C LYS A 286 16.21 -42.11 0.89
N ASN A 287 17.32 -41.39 0.75
CA ASN A 287 17.46 -40.05 1.30
C ASN A 287 16.71 -39.00 0.48
N MET A 288 16.70 -39.14 -0.85
CA MET A 288 16.02 -38.24 -1.77
C MET A 288 14.50 -38.27 -1.59
N GLU A 289 13.93 -39.47 -1.44
CA GLU A 289 12.48 -39.69 -1.31
C GLU A 289 12.04 -39.81 0.16
N ARG A 290 12.89 -39.38 1.10
CA ARG A 290 12.65 -39.51 2.54
C ARG A 290 11.38 -38.79 2.99
N ASP A 291 11.12 -37.60 2.46
CA ASP A 291 9.95 -36.78 2.79
C ASP A 291 8.68 -37.25 2.07
N ASN A 292 8.82 -38.16 1.09
CA ASN A 292 7.72 -38.71 0.29
C ASN A 292 7.25 -40.10 0.76
N ASP A 293 7.67 -40.55 1.95
CA ASP A 293 7.32 -41.86 2.53
C ASP A 293 7.62 -43.06 1.61
N ILE A 294 8.85 -43.12 1.07
CA ILE A 294 9.30 -44.21 0.20
C ILE A 294 9.13 -45.60 0.85
N LEU A 295 8.48 -46.51 0.13
CA LEU A 295 8.32 -47.90 0.52
C LEU A 295 9.42 -48.76 -0.10
N ILE A 296 9.97 -49.66 0.69
CA ILE A 296 11.07 -50.55 0.30
C ILE A 296 10.55 -51.99 0.34
N THR A 297 10.73 -52.72 -0.75
CA THR A 297 10.25 -54.10 -0.89
C THR A 297 11.22 -54.94 -1.73
N THR A 298 10.98 -56.25 -1.78
CA THR A 298 11.70 -57.22 -2.62
C THR A 298 10.68 -58.16 -3.25
N PHE A 299 11.00 -58.77 -4.40
CA PHE A 299 10.08 -59.71 -5.05
C PHE A 299 9.74 -60.93 -4.19
N ASN A 300 10.63 -61.32 -3.28
CA ASN A 300 10.42 -62.42 -2.35
C ASN A 300 9.48 -62.08 -1.18
N SER A 301 9.07 -60.82 -1.02
CA SER A 301 8.16 -60.39 0.05
C SER A 301 6.74 -60.90 -0.19
N LYS A 302 6.14 -61.56 0.80
CA LYS A 302 4.73 -61.99 0.75
C LYS A 302 3.76 -60.82 0.56
N MET A 303 4.16 -59.62 0.99
CA MET A 303 3.34 -58.40 0.91
C MET A 303 3.65 -57.58 -0.35
N PHE A 304 4.53 -58.05 -1.25
CA PHE A 304 4.95 -57.29 -2.43
C PHE A 304 3.77 -56.75 -3.26
N ARG A 305 2.80 -57.61 -3.58
CA ARG A 305 1.61 -57.22 -4.36
C ARG A 305 0.79 -56.15 -3.67
N GLN A 306 0.53 -56.33 -2.37
CA GLN A 306 -0.24 -55.35 -1.60
C GLN A 306 0.49 -54.01 -1.52
N GLN A 307 1.80 -54.03 -1.24
CA GLN A 307 2.61 -52.81 -1.19
C GLN A 307 2.66 -52.09 -2.55
N LEU A 308 2.71 -52.84 -3.64
CA LEU A 308 2.66 -52.30 -5.00
C LEU A 308 1.30 -51.64 -5.29
N GLU A 309 0.19 -52.33 -5.01
CA GLU A 309 -1.18 -51.80 -5.16
C GLU A 309 -1.38 -50.51 -4.33
N ASP A 310 -0.93 -50.52 -3.07
CA ASP A 310 -1.04 -49.39 -2.15
C ASP A 310 -0.16 -48.20 -2.61
N SER A 311 1.08 -48.44 -3.03
CA SER A 311 1.98 -47.41 -3.54
C SER A 311 1.42 -46.71 -4.77
N ILE A 312 0.83 -47.46 -5.72
CA ILE A 312 0.26 -46.91 -6.95
C ILE A 312 -0.98 -46.05 -6.64
N SER A 313 -1.86 -46.55 -5.75
CA SER A 313 -3.09 -45.86 -5.36
C SER A 313 -2.81 -44.58 -4.56
N LEU A 314 -1.91 -44.66 -3.58
CA LEU A 314 -1.57 -43.56 -2.70
C LEU A 314 -0.56 -42.59 -3.32
N GLY A 315 0.12 -43.00 -4.40
CA GLY A 315 1.16 -42.21 -5.05
C GLY A 315 2.47 -42.14 -4.27
N ARG A 316 2.78 -43.17 -3.47
CA ARG A 316 4.03 -43.28 -2.70
C ARG A 316 5.14 -43.89 -3.55
N PRO A 317 6.37 -43.36 -3.53
CA PRO A 317 7.51 -43.97 -4.22
C PRO A 317 7.75 -45.41 -3.72
N LEU A 318 8.08 -46.31 -4.63
CA LEU A 318 8.39 -47.71 -4.33
C LEU A 318 9.81 -48.05 -4.82
N LEU A 319 10.64 -48.61 -3.94
CA LEU A 319 11.96 -49.15 -4.24
C LEU A 319 11.93 -50.67 -4.15
N ILE A 320 12.21 -51.35 -5.26
CA ILE A 320 12.39 -52.81 -5.32
C ILE A 320 13.88 -53.11 -5.22
N GLU A 321 14.28 -53.76 -4.14
CA GLU A 321 15.67 -54.09 -3.84
C GLU A 321 16.06 -55.48 -4.35
N ASP A 322 17.35 -55.62 -4.64
CA ASP A 322 18.03 -56.89 -4.93
C ASP A 322 17.35 -57.70 -6.04
N VAL A 323 17.05 -57.01 -7.15
CA VAL A 323 16.50 -57.64 -8.35
C VAL A 323 17.60 -58.40 -9.10
N ASP A 324 17.30 -59.64 -9.50
CA ASP A 324 18.18 -60.46 -10.32
C ASP A 324 18.05 -60.08 -11.81
N GLU A 325 18.38 -60.99 -12.74
CA GLU A 325 18.32 -60.72 -14.19
C GLU A 325 16.89 -60.75 -14.76
N GLU A 326 15.91 -61.25 -13.99
CA GLU A 326 14.50 -61.35 -14.38
C GLU A 326 13.62 -60.43 -13.53
N LEU A 327 12.64 -59.78 -14.18
CA LEU A 327 11.61 -58.98 -13.53
C LEU A 327 10.31 -59.78 -13.42
N ASP A 328 9.60 -59.64 -12.30
CA ASP A 328 8.28 -60.27 -12.13
C ASP A 328 7.28 -59.70 -13.17
N PRO A 329 6.64 -60.54 -14.00
CA PRO A 329 5.67 -60.12 -15.02
C PRO A 329 4.50 -59.28 -14.50
N ILE A 330 4.23 -59.29 -13.19
CA ILE A 330 3.23 -58.40 -12.59
C ILE A 330 3.51 -56.92 -12.83
N LEU A 331 4.77 -56.55 -13.09
CA LEU A 331 5.19 -55.18 -13.37
C LEU A 331 4.97 -54.77 -14.83
N ASP A 332 4.69 -55.69 -15.76
CA ASP A 332 4.71 -55.42 -17.21
C ASP A 332 3.81 -54.24 -17.60
N HIS A 333 2.55 -54.24 -17.15
CA HIS A 333 1.62 -53.14 -17.44
C HIS A 333 2.02 -51.80 -16.81
N ILE A 334 2.77 -51.83 -15.70
CA ILE A 334 3.26 -50.64 -15.02
C ILE A 334 4.46 -50.08 -15.78
N LEU A 335 5.43 -50.93 -16.12
CA LEU A 335 6.64 -50.56 -16.84
C LEU A 335 6.33 -50.01 -18.24
N GLU A 336 5.36 -50.60 -18.93
CA GLU A 336 4.89 -50.14 -20.24
C GLU A 336 3.91 -48.96 -20.16
N LYS A 337 3.54 -48.54 -18.94
CA LYS A 337 2.57 -47.47 -18.67
C LYS A 337 1.25 -47.67 -19.42
N HIS A 338 0.77 -48.91 -19.43
CA HIS A 338 -0.50 -49.33 -20.05
C HIS A 338 -1.70 -48.83 -19.21
N TYR A 339 -1.87 -47.51 -19.14
CA TYR A 339 -2.90 -46.86 -18.35
C TYR A 339 -4.20 -46.69 -19.13
N VAL A 340 -5.30 -47.20 -18.57
CA VAL A 340 -6.65 -47.03 -19.12
C VAL A 340 -7.32 -45.87 -18.41
N LYS A 341 -7.72 -44.85 -19.16
CA LYS A 341 -8.45 -43.70 -18.61
C LYS A 341 -9.92 -44.05 -18.42
N ILE A 342 -10.39 -44.04 -17.17
CA ILE A 342 -11.80 -44.28 -16.82
C ILE A 342 -12.32 -43.01 -16.13
N GLY A 343 -13.08 -42.21 -16.88
CA GLY A 343 -13.54 -40.91 -16.41
C GLY A 343 -12.38 -39.91 -16.24
N LEU A 344 -12.13 -39.48 -15.00
CA LEU A 344 -11.05 -38.56 -14.63
C LEU A 344 -9.80 -39.27 -14.07
N THR A 345 -9.90 -40.55 -13.69
CA THR A 345 -8.78 -41.31 -13.12
C THR A 345 -8.12 -42.22 -14.15
N LEU A 346 -6.83 -42.47 -13.96
CA LEU A 346 -6.09 -43.49 -14.70
C LEU A 346 -6.15 -44.79 -13.90
N ARG A 347 -6.35 -45.93 -14.56
CA ARG A 347 -6.23 -47.25 -13.94
C ARG A 347 -5.21 -48.10 -14.65
N VAL A 348 -4.56 -48.98 -13.89
CA VAL A 348 -3.62 -49.99 -14.40
C VAL A 348 -3.99 -51.35 -13.83
N LYS A 349 -3.82 -52.40 -14.63
CA LYS A 349 -4.04 -53.77 -14.19
C LYS A 349 -2.76 -54.32 -13.56
N VAL A 350 -2.81 -54.64 -12.27
CA VAL A 350 -1.72 -55.25 -11.49
C VAL A 350 -2.13 -56.68 -11.15
N GLY A 351 -1.55 -57.66 -11.86
CA GLY A 351 -1.99 -59.05 -11.79
C GLY A 351 -3.46 -59.20 -12.22
N ASP A 352 -4.33 -59.60 -11.29
CA ASP A 352 -5.77 -59.79 -11.55
C ASP A 352 -6.64 -58.59 -11.15
N ARG A 353 -6.05 -57.55 -10.53
CA ARG A 353 -6.79 -56.39 -10.00
C ARG A 353 -6.54 -55.13 -10.82
N GLU A 354 -7.55 -54.27 -10.86
CA GLU A 354 -7.42 -52.90 -11.40
C GLU A 354 -7.19 -51.93 -10.25
N VAL A 355 -6.16 -51.09 -10.38
CA VAL A 355 -5.72 -50.14 -9.35
C VAL A 355 -5.77 -48.73 -9.94
N ASP A 356 -6.27 -47.77 -9.18
CA ASP A 356 -6.23 -46.35 -9.55
C ASP A 356 -4.77 -45.84 -9.48
N VAL A 357 -4.29 -45.22 -10.55
CA VAL A 357 -2.92 -44.72 -10.66
C VAL A 357 -2.87 -43.25 -10.24
N ASN A 358 -2.08 -42.96 -9.21
CA ASN A 358 -1.73 -41.60 -8.85
C ASN A 358 -0.53 -41.10 -9.68
N HIS A 359 -0.60 -39.87 -10.18
CA HIS A 359 0.46 -39.25 -10.98
C HIS A 359 1.77 -39.02 -10.21
N THR A 360 1.75 -39.02 -8.88
CA THR A 360 2.96 -38.85 -8.04
C THR A 360 3.75 -40.16 -7.86
N PHE A 361 3.18 -41.31 -8.25
CA PHE A 361 3.83 -42.60 -8.09
C PHE A 361 5.14 -42.68 -8.89
N ARG A 362 6.21 -43.12 -8.23
CA ARG A 362 7.51 -43.43 -8.85
C ARG A 362 7.98 -44.82 -8.43
N LEU A 363 8.58 -45.53 -9.37
CA LEU A 363 9.17 -46.86 -9.15
C LEU A 363 10.67 -46.79 -9.38
N TYR A 364 11.43 -47.33 -8.45
CA TYR A 364 12.88 -47.48 -8.51
C TYR A 364 13.25 -48.95 -8.36
N ILE A 365 14.18 -49.43 -9.17
CA ILE A 365 14.64 -50.82 -9.13
C ILE A 365 16.16 -50.81 -8.92
N THR A 366 16.67 -51.68 -8.04
CA THR A 366 18.12 -51.80 -7.80
C THR A 366 18.55 -53.26 -7.85
N THR A 367 19.74 -53.51 -8.40
CA THR A 367 20.41 -54.82 -8.37
C THR A 367 21.78 -54.72 -7.71
N LYS A 368 22.19 -55.79 -7.03
CA LYS A 368 23.55 -55.97 -6.48
C LYS A 368 24.50 -56.65 -7.47
N LEU A 369 23.97 -57.19 -8.57
CA LEU A 369 24.80 -57.85 -9.57
C LEU A 369 25.66 -56.79 -10.26
N ALA A 370 26.98 -56.98 -10.25
CA ALA A 370 27.90 -56.01 -10.84
C ALA A 370 27.86 -56.02 -12.38
N ASN A 371 27.53 -57.15 -12.99
CA ASN A 371 27.44 -57.30 -14.44
C ASN A 371 26.27 -58.21 -14.84
N PRO A 372 25.01 -57.76 -14.66
CA PRO A 372 23.83 -58.53 -15.02
C PRO A 372 23.61 -58.55 -16.54
N THR A 373 23.13 -59.67 -17.07
CA THR A 373 22.76 -59.80 -18.48
C THR A 373 21.25 -59.63 -18.65
N TYR A 374 20.80 -58.40 -18.92
CA TYR A 374 19.39 -58.12 -19.17
C TYR A 374 18.99 -58.43 -20.62
N SER A 375 17.79 -58.99 -20.79
CA SER A 375 17.21 -59.22 -22.11
C SER A 375 16.90 -57.88 -22.82
N PRO A 376 16.86 -57.85 -24.16
CA PRO A 376 16.44 -56.66 -24.91
C PRO A 376 15.06 -56.14 -24.50
N GLU A 377 14.17 -57.04 -24.07
CA GLU A 377 12.82 -56.70 -23.59
C GLU A 377 12.86 -55.92 -22.27
N ILE A 378 13.76 -56.26 -21.35
CA ILE A 378 13.97 -55.49 -20.11
C ILE A 378 14.55 -54.13 -20.46
N CYS A 379 15.63 -54.08 -21.23
CA CYS A 379 16.30 -52.83 -21.64
C CYS A 379 15.38 -51.88 -22.43
N ALA A 380 14.33 -52.39 -23.09
CA ALA A 380 13.34 -51.57 -23.78
C ALA A 380 12.31 -50.92 -22.82
N ARG A 381 12.00 -51.59 -21.71
CA ARG A 381 10.94 -51.20 -20.75
C ARG A 381 11.47 -50.35 -19.60
N VAL A 382 12.69 -50.59 -19.14
CA VAL A 382 13.32 -49.83 -18.04
C VAL A 382 14.52 -49.03 -18.53
N SER A 383 14.85 -47.95 -17.81
CA SER A 383 16.12 -47.24 -18.00
C SER A 383 17.20 -47.93 -17.17
N VAL A 384 18.01 -48.77 -17.80
CA VAL A 384 19.17 -49.39 -17.13
C VAL A 384 20.25 -48.33 -16.93
N ILE A 385 20.71 -48.17 -15.70
CA ILE A 385 21.72 -47.18 -15.31
C ILE A 385 22.86 -47.91 -14.60
N ASP A 386 24.06 -47.77 -15.13
CA ASP A 386 25.28 -48.22 -14.46
C ASP A 386 25.61 -47.26 -13.32
N PHE A 387 25.35 -47.69 -12.09
CA PHE A 387 25.61 -46.95 -10.87
C PHE A 387 26.85 -47.49 -10.13
N THR A 388 27.71 -48.23 -10.84
CA THR A 388 28.98 -48.68 -10.28
C THR A 388 29.86 -47.50 -9.90
N VAL A 389 30.50 -47.61 -8.73
CA VAL A 389 31.35 -46.55 -8.21
C VAL A 389 32.56 -46.34 -9.12
N THR A 390 32.82 -45.09 -9.51
CA THR A 390 34.01 -44.73 -10.30
C THR A 390 35.22 -44.46 -9.40
N GLN A 391 36.43 -44.53 -9.96
CA GLN A 391 37.65 -44.21 -9.22
C GLN A 391 37.65 -42.79 -8.64
N ARG A 392 37.15 -41.82 -9.43
CA ARG A 392 36.99 -40.41 -8.99
C ARG A 392 35.88 -40.26 -7.96
N GLY A 393 34.74 -40.91 -8.15
CA GLY A 393 33.62 -40.87 -7.20
C GLY A 393 34.04 -41.44 -5.83
N LEU A 394 34.75 -42.57 -5.81
CA LEU A 394 35.29 -43.15 -4.58
C LEU A 394 36.37 -42.26 -3.96
N GLU A 395 37.24 -41.67 -4.76
CA GLU A 395 38.26 -40.73 -4.28
C GLU A 395 37.61 -39.56 -3.56
N ASP A 396 36.60 -38.91 -4.15
CA ASP A 396 35.93 -37.77 -3.51
C ASP A 396 35.18 -38.17 -2.23
N GLN A 397 34.59 -39.37 -2.19
CA GLN A 397 33.99 -39.93 -0.97
C GLN A 397 35.02 -40.18 0.13
N LEU A 398 36.13 -40.82 -0.21
CA LEU A 398 37.23 -41.07 0.73
C LEU A 398 37.85 -39.77 1.20
N LEU A 399 37.96 -38.76 0.33
CA LEU A 399 38.42 -37.43 0.70
C LEU A 399 37.51 -36.80 1.75
N SER A 400 36.19 -36.83 1.54
CA SER A 400 35.22 -36.39 2.53
C SER A 400 35.33 -37.17 3.84
N LEU A 401 35.54 -38.48 3.80
CA LEU A 401 35.71 -39.31 5.00
C LEU A 401 36.99 -38.98 5.77
N VAL A 402 38.12 -38.83 5.07
CA VAL A 402 39.41 -38.47 5.68
C VAL A 402 39.30 -37.10 6.35
N ILE A 403 38.70 -36.12 5.68
CA ILE A 403 38.54 -34.77 6.24
C ILE A 403 37.55 -34.76 7.39
N ALA A 404 36.47 -35.54 7.34
CA ALA A 404 35.54 -35.68 8.46
C ALA A 404 36.23 -36.21 9.73
N ASN A 405 37.24 -37.06 9.59
CA ASN A 405 38.01 -37.60 10.71
C ASN A 405 39.14 -36.66 11.16
N GLU A 406 39.92 -36.11 10.21
CA GLU A 406 41.12 -35.29 10.50
C GLU A 406 40.78 -33.84 10.84
N ARG A 407 39.79 -33.26 10.15
CA ARG A 407 39.34 -31.86 10.31
C ARG A 407 37.82 -31.78 10.27
N ALA A 408 37.18 -32.40 11.27
CA ALA A 408 35.73 -32.46 11.39
C ALA A 408 35.02 -31.10 11.29
N GLU A 409 35.65 -30.03 11.79
CA GLU A 409 35.12 -28.66 11.73
C GLU A 409 35.03 -28.16 10.27
N LEU A 410 36.04 -28.42 9.45
CA LEU A 410 36.09 -28.01 8.05
C LEU A 410 34.99 -28.71 7.23
N GLU A 411 34.75 -30.01 7.49
CA GLU A 411 33.68 -30.74 6.81
C GLU A 411 32.28 -30.29 7.26
N ARG A 412 32.09 -29.98 8.55
CA ARG A 412 30.84 -29.38 9.04
C ARG A 412 30.58 -28.02 8.41
N GLU A 413 31.61 -27.18 8.29
CA GLU A 413 31.52 -25.88 7.63
C GLU A 413 31.14 -26.04 6.16
N ARG A 414 31.78 -26.98 5.43
CA ARG A 414 31.45 -27.30 4.03
C ARG A 414 29.99 -27.68 3.85
N VAL A 415 29.48 -28.61 4.66
CA VAL A 415 28.09 -29.08 4.57
C VAL A 415 27.09 -27.97 4.91
N THR A 416 27.40 -27.16 5.92
CA THR A 416 26.56 -26.00 6.31
C THR A 416 26.53 -24.96 5.20
N LEU A 417 27.70 -24.59 4.67
CA LEU A 417 27.85 -23.66 3.55
C LEU A 417 27.10 -24.15 2.29
N ALA A 418 27.21 -25.44 1.96
CA ALA A 418 26.51 -26.03 0.82
C ALA A 418 24.98 -25.97 0.98
N ARG A 419 24.47 -26.26 2.19
CA ARG A 419 23.03 -26.17 2.51
C ARG A 419 22.53 -24.72 2.43
N GLU A 420 23.27 -23.77 3.00
CA GLU A 420 22.91 -22.35 2.94
C GLU A 420 22.96 -21.80 1.52
N THR A 421 23.99 -22.16 0.76
CA THR A 421 24.13 -21.74 -0.65
C THR A 421 22.97 -22.27 -1.50
N THR A 422 22.61 -23.54 -1.33
CA THR A 422 21.47 -24.17 -2.04
C THR A 422 20.15 -23.49 -1.67
N LYS A 423 19.92 -23.23 -0.38
CA LYS A 423 18.74 -22.50 0.10
C LYS A 423 18.67 -21.08 -0.45
N ASN A 424 19.80 -20.36 -0.46
CA ASN A 424 19.89 -18.99 -0.98
C ASN A 424 19.63 -18.95 -2.50
N LYS A 425 20.18 -19.91 -3.26
CA LYS A 425 19.92 -20.02 -4.71
C LYS A 425 18.43 -20.30 -5.01
N ARG A 426 17.76 -21.17 -4.23
CA ARG A 426 16.30 -21.37 -4.34
C ARG A 426 15.50 -20.12 -3.99
N MET A 427 15.84 -19.45 -2.89
CA MET A 427 15.19 -18.21 -2.46
C MET A 427 15.26 -17.12 -3.53
N LEU A 428 16.38 -16.99 -4.26
CA LEU A 428 16.49 -16.05 -5.37
C LEU A 428 15.46 -16.33 -6.48
N LYS A 429 15.30 -17.60 -6.88
CA LYS A 429 14.29 -17.98 -7.88
C LYS A 429 12.86 -17.69 -7.39
N GLU A 430 12.56 -18.06 -6.16
CA GLU A 430 11.23 -17.81 -5.56
C GLU A 430 10.92 -16.30 -5.47
N LEU A 431 11.90 -15.46 -5.14
CA LEU A 431 11.71 -14.00 -5.11
C LEU A 431 11.41 -13.43 -6.49
N GLU A 432 12.06 -13.96 -7.54
CA GLU A 432 11.79 -13.57 -8.92
C GLU A 432 10.39 -13.99 -9.38
N GLU A 433 9.99 -15.24 -9.09
CA GLU A 433 8.65 -15.74 -9.40
C GLU A 433 7.57 -14.95 -8.67
N ASN A 434 7.77 -14.67 -7.38
CA ASN A 434 6.85 -13.86 -6.58
C ASN A 434 6.71 -12.43 -7.13
N LEU A 435 7.80 -11.83 -7.60
CA LEU A 435 7.75 -10.51 -8.24
C LEU A 435 6.92 -10.57 -9.53
N LEU A 436 7.12 -11.59 -10.36
CA LEU A 436 6.41 -11.77 -11.63
C LEU A 436 4.90 -12.00 -11.41
N ILE A 437 4.54 -12.85 -10.43
CA ILE A 437 3.13 -13.11 -10.06
C ILE A 437 2.46 -11.83 -9.56
N LYS A 438 3.16 -11.02 -8.77
CA LYS A 438 2.60 -9.75 -8.27
C LYS A 438 2.40 -8.71 -9.38
N LEU A 439 3.32 -8.64 -10.35
CA LEU A 439 3.16 -7.73 -11.49
C LEU A 439 2.04 -8.18 -12.45
N THR A 440 1.77 -9.47 -12.55
CA THR A 440 0.74 -10.03 -13.45
C THR A 440 -0.65 -10.09 -12.83
N SER A 441 -0.76 -10.16 -11.50
CA SER A 441 -2.04 -10.24 -10.78
C SER A 441 -2.75 -8.90 -10.60
N ILE A 442 -2.08 -7.77 -10.86
CA ILE A 442 -2.67 -6.44 -10.72
C ILE A 442 -3.51 -6.12 -11.95
N GLU A 443 -4.83 -6.10 -11.77
CA GLU A 443 -5.78 -5.56 -12.75
C GLU A 443 -5.93 -4.05 -12.53
N GLY A 444 -5.27 -3.24 -13.38
CA GLY A 444 -5.40 -1.78 -13.37
C GLY A 444 -4.08 -1.02 -13.26
N SER A 445 -4.10 0.16 -12.65
CA SER A 445 -2.91 1.01 -12.48
C SER A 445 -2.03 0.47 -11.36
N VAL A 446 -0.82 0.07 -11.73
CA VAL A 446 0.25 -0.43 -10.83
C VAL A 446 0.63 0.60 -9.74
N LEU A 447 0.33 1.88 -9.96
CA LEU A 447 0.60 2.97 -9.02
C LEU A 447 -0.44 3.08 -7.91
N ASP A 448 -1.58 2.42 -8.04
CA ASP A 448 -2.70 2.58 -7.13
C ASP A 448 -2.64 1.56 -5.97
N ASP A 449 -1.74 0.58 -6.06
CA ASP A 449 -1.46 -0.40 -5.00
C ASP A 449 -0.16 -0.04 -4.24
N PRO A 450 -0.25 0.62 -3.07
CA PRO A 450 0.92 0.95 -2.26
C PRO A 450 1.65 -0.30 -1.72
N SER A 451 0.98 -1.45 -1.65
CA SER A 451 1.61 -2.70 -1.18
C SER A 451 2.67 -3.21 -2.17
N LEU A 452 2.51 -2.92 -3.46
CA LEU A 452 3.47 -3.35 -4.48
C LEU A 452 4.81 -2.63 -4.32
N VAL A 453 4.81 -1.33 -4.04
CA VAL A 453 6.04 -0.54 -3.88
C VAL A 453 6.83 -1.03 -2.66
N GLU A 454 6.14 -1.30 -1.55
CA GLU A 454 6.76 -1.84 -0.34
C GLU A 454 7.35 -3.24 -0.57
N VAL A 455 6.58 -4.12 -1.20
CA VAL A 455 7.04 -5.47 -1.54
C VAL A 455 8.21 -5.43 -2.52
N LEU A 456 8.18 -4.58 -3.53
CA LEU A 456 9.23 -4.50 -4.54
C LEU A 456 10.55 -4.06 -3.91
N ASN A 457 10.50 -3.04 -3.05
CA ASN A 457 11.67 -2.59 -2.30
C ASN A 457 12.18 -3.67 -1.33
N ALA A 458 11.28 -4.39 -0.66
CA ALA A 458 11.65 -5.51 0.21
C ALA A 458 12.30 -6.65 -0.60
N ASN A 459 11.70 -7.08 -1.71
CA ASN A 459 12.22 -8.13 -2.58
C ASN A 459 13.59 -7.75 -3.15
N LYS A 460 13.76 -6.51 -3.64
CA LYS A 460 15.03 -6.02 -4.16
C LYS A 460 16.13 -6.01 -3.11
N ARG A 461 15.80 -5.57 -1.88
CA ARG A 461 16.75 -5.59 -0.75
C ARG A 461 17.17 -7.02 -0.42
N ILE A 462 16.21 -7.92 -0.25
CA ILE A 462 16.48 -9.33 0.08
C ILE A 462 17.28 -9.99 -1.05
N ALA A 463 16.92 -9.78 -2.31
CA ALA A 463 17.65 -10.34 -3.45
C ALA A 463 19.10 -9.86 -3.51
N THR A 464 19.34 -8.57 -3.21
CA THR A 464 20.72 -8.02 -3.18
C THR A 464 21.53 -8.63 -2.03
N GLU A 465 20.94 -8.75 -0.84
CA GLU A 465 21.57 -9.37 0.32
C GLU A 465 21.89 -10.85 0.08
N VAL A 466 20.94 -11.60 -0.49
CA VAL A 466 21.13 -13.03 -0.80
C VAL A 466 22.20 -13.20 -1.89
N LYS A 467 22.25 -12.31 -2.89
CA LYS A 467 23.28 -12.33 -3.93
C LYS A 467 24.68 -12.09 -3.36
N GLU A 468 24.82 -11.15 -2.42
CA GLU A 468 26.07 -10.93 -1.71
C GLU A 468 26.48 -12.15 -0.89
N LYS A 469 25.54 -12.77 -0.15
CA LYS A 469 25.80 -14.02 0.59
C LYS A 469 26.24 -15.16 -0.31
N VAL A 470 25.62 -15.33 -1.48
CA VAL A 470 26.04 -16.35 -2.46
C VAL A 470 27.45 -16.07 -2.97
N SER A 471 27.80 -14.80 -3.24
CA SER A 471 29.16 -14.42 -3.65
C SER A 471 30.21 -14.77 -2.57
N ILE A 472 29.96 -14.41 -1.31
CA ILE A 472 30.85 -14.73 -0.19
C ILE A 472 30.96 -16.25 0.00
N ALA A 473 29.86 -16.97 -0.21
CA ALA A 473 29.85 -18.42 -0.10
C ALA A 473 30.70 -19.10 -1.17
N GLU A 474 30.71 -18.62 -2.42
CA GLU A 474 31.59 -19.17 -3.47
C GLU A 474 33.08 -18.91 -3.15
N ASP A 475 33.45 -17.73 -2.65
CA ASP A 475 34.81 -17.45 -2.21
C ASP A 475 35.25 -18.35 -1.04
N THR A 476 34.34 -18.57 -0.09
CA THR A 476 34.59 -19.46 1.06
C THR A 476 34.70 -20.92 0.62
N LYS A 477 33.85 -21.36 -0.31
CA LYS A 477 33.90 -22.68 -0.92
C LYS A 477 35.23 -22.93 -1.63
N MET A 478 35.78 -21.93 -2.33
CA MET A 478 37.12 -22.04 -2.92
C MET A 478 38.20 -22.24 -1.86
N LYS A 479 38.18 -21.47 -0.76
CA LYS A 479 39.14 -21.63 0.35
C LYS A 479 39.04 -23.01 0.99
N ILE A 480 37.82 -23.49 1.24
CA ILE A 480 37.58 -24.84 1.75
C ILE A 480 38.13 -25.86 0.76
N SER A 481 37.83 -25.74 -0.54
CA SER A 481 38.32 -26.66 -1.57
C SER A 481 39.83 -26.76 -1.56
N THR A 482 40.54 -25.63 -1.53
CA THR A 482 42.02 -25.61 -1.45
C THR A 482 42.54 -26.36 -0.22
N ALA A 483 41.91 -26.19 0.95
CA ALA A 483 42.28 -26.94 2.15
C ALA A 483 41.98 -28.44 2.05
N ARG A 484 40.95 -28.84 1.29
CA ARG A 484 40.65 -30.27 1.03
C ARG A 484 41.70 -30.91 0.12
N GLU A 485 42.22 -30.17 -0.86
CA GLU A 485 43.21 -30.69 -1.81
C GLU A 485 44.50 -31.19 -1.15
N GLU A 486 44.86 -30.66 0.04
CA GLU A 486 46.00 -31.16 0.84
C GLU A 486 45.87 -32.65 1.19
N TYR A 487 44.64 -33.14 1.35
CA TYR A 487 44.33 -34.52 1.73
C TYR A 487 44.03 -35.43 0.54
N ARG A 488 43.89 -34.87 -0.68
CA ARG A 488 43.58 -35.63 -1.89
C ARG A 488 44.55 -36.80 -2.15
N PRO A 489 45.88 -36.67 -1.96
CA PRO A 489 46.79 -37.81 -2.17
C PRO A 489 46.47 -39.06 -1.34
N VAL A 490 45.89 -38.89 -0.14
CA VAL A 490 45.46 -40.01 0.72
C VAL A 490 44.25 -40.70 0.12
N ALA A 491 43.26 -39.91 -0.33
CA ALA A 491 42.06 -40.41 -0.97
C ALA A 491 42.35 -41.14 -2.30
N VAL A 492 43.26 -40.58 -3.12
CA VAL A 492 43.74 -41.21 -4.38
C VAL A 492 44.33 -42.58 -4.10
N ARG A 493 45.22 -42.70 -3.10
CA ARG A 493 45.82 -43.98 -2.71
C ARG A 493 44.77 -44.97 -2.20
N GLY A 494 43.82 -44.51 -1.39
CA GLY A 494 42.72 -45.35 -0.91
C GLY A 494 41.85 -45.89 -2.04
N SER A 495 41.52 -45.05 -3.02
CA SER A 495 40.77 -45.44 -4.22
C SER A 495 41.55 -46.48 -5.04
N ILE A 496 42.84 -46.23 -5.33
CA ILE A 496 43.69 -47.20 -6.04
C ILE A 496 43.73 -48.55 -5.33
N ILE A 497 43.94 -48.57 -4.01
CA ILE A 497 43.98 -49.82 -3.23
C ILE A 497 42.65 -50.56 -3.33
N TYR A 498 41.52 -49.86 -3.22
CA TYR A 498 40.19 -50.47 -3.34
C TYR A 498 39.98 -51.12 -4.71
N PHE A 499 40.26 -50.41 -5.81
CA PHE A 499 40.08 -50.96 -7.16
C PHE A 499 41.05 -52.11 -7.44
N LEU A 500 42.31 -52.02 -7.02
CA LEU A 500 43.25 -53.14 -7.11
C LEU A 500 42.76 -54.36 -6.33
N MET A 501 42.22 -54.18 -5.12
CA MET A 501 41.65 -55.28 -4.33
C MET A 501 40.41 -55.88 -5.00
N SER A 502 39.57 -55.04 -5.62
CA SER A 502 38.39 -55.50 -6.36
C SER A 502 38.78 -56.31 -7.60
N GLU A 503 39.78 -55.86 -8.36
CA GLU A 503 40.32 -56.60 -9.51
C GLU A 503 40.98 -57.91 -9.09
N ILE A 504 41.74 -57.88 -7.98
CA ILE A 504 42.33 -59.08 -7.39
C ILE A 504 41.24 -60.06 -6.93
N ALA A 505 40.13 -59.59 -6.38
CA ALA A 505 39.02 -60.47 -5.97
C ALA A 505 38.43 -61.24 -7.15
N VAL A 506 38.31 -60.60 -8.33
CA VAL A 506 37.91 -61.27 -9.58
C VAL A 506 38.94 -62.31 -10.01
N CYS A 507 40.24 -62.00 -9.89
CA CYS A 507 41.31 -62.96 -10.18
C CYS A 507 41.37 -64.13 -9.17
N ILE A 508 41.14 -63.88 -7.87
CA ILE A 508 41.20 -64.89 -6.80
C ILE A 508 40.01 -65.85 -6.82
N GLN A 509 38.93 -65.54 -7.54
CA GLN A 509 37.88 -66.54 -7.84
C GLN A 509 38.46 -67.78 -8.57
N ILE A 510 39.65 -67.69 -9.18
CA ILE A 510 40.43 -68.83 -9.69
C ILE A 510 41.04 -69.69 -8.55
N CYS A 511 41.35 -69.11 -7.39
CA CYS A 511 41.89 -69.85 -6.24
C CYS A 511 40.83 -70.67 -5.48
N PHE A 512 39.53 -70.43 -5.71
CA PHE A 512 38.47 -71.31 -5.19
C PHE A 512 38.28 -72.60 -6.02
N PHE A 513 38.94 -72.72 -7.18
CA PHE A 513 38.94 -73.96 -7.98
C PHE A 513 40.03 -74.98 -7.58
N PHE A 514 40.90 -74.65 -6.61
CA PHE A 514 41.96 -75.53 -6.11
C PHE A 514 41.84 -75.83 -4.60
N ASN A 515 40.62 -76.07 -4.11
CA ASN A 515 40.39 -76.85 -2.89
C ASN A 515 39.24 -77.83 -3.06
#